data_AF-A0A1Q9EF33-F1
#
_entry.id   AF-A0A1Q9EF33-F1
#
_cell.length_a   1.000
_cell.length_b   1.000
_cell.length_c   1.000
_cell.angle_alpha   90.00
_cell.angle_beta   90.00
_cell.angle_gamma   90.00
#
_symmetry.space_group_name_H-M   'P 1'
#
loop_
_entity.id
_entity.type
_entity.pdbx_description
1 polymer ?
#
loop_
_entity_poly.entity_id
_entity_poly.type
_entity_poly.pdbx_seq_one_letter_code
_entity_poly.pdbx_strand_id
1 'polypeptide(L)'
;MSLLLLLVAPSAVLATPCSGLYGAEALTCAWEQDVKTCMETSCHGCSGEPCQLCREDTEKIHDCCQKHYHSASPPLMCESAAITEGVKACVQAECQGCSGEQCQLCQEDSARISACCTQHDVSDPPQICRDAMKGPCDGLQGDALGSCQWEQEVTACLDNKCAGCSGEPCQLCRESSESILSCCNEGEQEASQPEMCKAAFETTMTKCVEDQCRKCSGEQCQLCREDAERYTACCKQHGVSTKVCEAAQTQGHEHRREILP
;
A
#
# COMPACT_ATOMS: atom_id res chain seq x y z
N MET A 1 3.09 -3.73 -81.24
CA MET A 1 2.69 -4.88 -80.40
C MET A 1 3.44 -4.73 -79.08
N SER A 2 2.83 -4.04 -78.11
CA SER A 2 3.42 -3.85 -76.78
C SER A 2 3.05 -5.05 -75.91
N LEU A 3 4.06 -5.81 -75.49
CA LEU A 3 3.92 -6.88 -74.51
C LEU A 3 3.63 -6.25 -73.14
N LEU A 4 2.43 -6.50 -72.62
CA LEU A 4 2.07 -6.29 -71.22
C LEU A 4 2.67 -7.43 -70.39
N LEU A 5 3.75 -7.15 -69.65
CA LEU A 5 4.28 -8.01 -68.60
C LEU A 5 3.43 -7.81 -67.33
N LEU A 6 2.49 -8.73 -67.11
CA LEU A 6 1.78 -8.89 -65.84
C LEU A 6 2.75 -9.47 -64.80
N LEU A 7 3.28 -8.62 -63.94
CA LEU A 7 3.92 -9.01 -62.69
C LEU A 7 2.83 -9.51 -61.73
N VAL A 8 2.69 -10.83 -61.64
CA VAL A 8 1.95 -11.48 -60.54
C VAL A 8 2.83 -11.41 -59.32
N ALA A 9 2.50 -10.52 -58.38
CA ALA A 9 3.12 -10.51 -57.06
C ALA A 9 2.73 -11.82 -56.35
N PRO A 10 3.70 -12.59 -55.80
CA PRO A 10 3.37 -13.73 -54.96
C PRO A 10 2.68 -13.20 -53.70
N SER A 11 1.45 -13.66 -53.48
CA SER A 11 0.70 -13.47 -52.25
C SER A 11 1.61 -13.86 -51.08
N ALA A 12 1.93 -12.90 -50.22
CA ALA A 12 2.48 -13.19 -48.91
C ALA A 12 1.45 -14.06 -48.17
N VAL A 13 1.72 -15.37 -48.11
CA VAL A 13 1.00 -16.27 -47.23
C VAL A 13 1.28 -15.76 -45.83
N LEU A 14 0.29 -15.11 -45.21
CA LEU A 14 0.31 -14.80 -43.79
C LEU A 14 0.49 -16.14 -43.07
N ALA A 15 1.70 -16.41 -42.58
CA ALA A 15 1.96 -17.56 -41.74
C ALA A 15 0.96 -17.51 -40.59
N THR A 16 0.16 -18.56 -40.40
CA THR A 16 -0.68 -18.66 -39.21
C THR A 16 0.25 -18.63 -37.99
N PRO A 17 -0.11 -17.89 -36.92
CA PRO A 17 0.80 -17.58 -35.81
C PRO A 17 1.38 -18.81 -35.10
N CYS A 18 0.77 -19.99 -35.27
CA CYS A 18 1.22 -21.26 -34.70
C CYS A 18 1.85 -22.23 -35.73
N SER A 19 2.11 -21.77 -36.97
CA SER A 19 2.73 -22.58 -38.02
C SER A 19 4.14 -23.00 -37.64
N GLY A 20 4.42 -24.31 -37.71
CA GLY A 20 5.75 -24.88 -37.41
C GLY A 20 5.95 -25.34 -35.98
N LEU A 21 4.98 -25.12 -35.09
CA LEU A 21 4.93 -25.72 -33.76
C LEU A 21 4.32 -27.12 -33.82
N TYR A 22 4.70 -27.99 -32.88
CA TYR A 22 4.17 -29.35 -32.78
C TYR A 22 3.88 -29.73 -31.32
N GLY A 23 2.99 -30.70 -31.12
CA GLY A 23 2.67 -31.21 -29.79
C GLY A 23 2.05 -30.16 -28.86
N ALA A 24 2.45 -30.16 -27.60
CA ALA A 24 1.89 -29.28 -26.57
C ALA A 24 2.08 -27.79 -26.88
N GLU A 25 3.20 -27.41 -27.50
CA GLU A 25 3.48 -26.01 -27.87
C GLU A 25 2.50 -25.49 -28.93
N ALA A 26 2.12 -26.34 -29.90
CA ALA A 26 1.12 -26.00 -30.90
C ALA A 26 -0.26 -25.79 -30.28
N LEU A 27 -0.62 -26.62 -29.29
CA LEU A 27 -1.88 -26.53 -28.57
C LEU A 27 -1.94 -25.30 -27.66
N THR A 28 -0.88 -24.99 -26.93
CA THR A 28 -0.80 -23.77 -26.12
C THR A 28 -0.87 -22.51 -27.00
N CYS A 29 -0.19 -22.50 -28.15
CA CYS A 29 -0.29 -21.39 -29.10
C CYS A 29 -1.71 -21.24 -29.67
N ALA A 30 -2.34 -22.35 -30.07
CA ALA A 30 -3.71 -22.33 -30.59
C ALA A 30 -4.69 -21.81 -29.52
N TRP A 31 -4.54 -22.26 -28.28
CA TRP A 31 -5.32 -21.77 -27.14
C TRP A 31 -5.19 -20.25 -26.98
N GLU A 32 -3.95 -19.74 -27.00
CA GLU A 32 -3.70 -18.30 -26.87
C GLU A 32 -4.38 -17.49 -27.98
N GLN A 33 -4.36 -17.99 -29.23
CA GLN A 33 -5.01 -17.33 -30.37
C GLN A 33 -6.54 -17.34 -30.27
N ASP A 34 -7.10 -18.47 -29.85
CA ASP A 34 -8.54 -18.61 -29.65
C ASP A 34 -9.04 -17.66 -28.55
N VAL A 35 -8.31 -17.57 -27.43
CA VAL A 35 -8.63 -16.65 -26.33
C VAL A 35 -8.51 -15.19 -26.77
N LYS A 36 -7.45 -14.83 -27.52
CA LYS A 36 -7.31 -13.48 -28.09
C LYS A 36 -8.49 -13.12 -28.98
N THR A 37 -8.89 -14.01 -29.87
CA THR A 37 -10.04 -13.81 -30.76
C THR A 37 -11.35 -13.69 -29.98
N CYS A 38 -11.53 -14.51 -28.94
CA CYS A 38 -12.66 -14.43 -28.02
C CYS A 38 -12.71 -13.08 -27.30
N MET A 39 -11.58 -12.57 -26.80
CA MET A 39 -11.50 -11.26 -26.15
C MET A 39 -11.76 -10.11 -27.12
N GLU A 40 -11.23 -10.16 -28.34
CA GLU A 40 -11.52 -9.15 -29.37
C GLU A 40 -12.99 -9.09 -29.74
N THR A 41 -13.66 -10.24 -29.78
CA THR A 41 -15.11 -10.34 -30.03
C THR A 41 -15.90 -9.81 -28.83
N SER A 42 -15.50 -10.19 -27.61
CA SER A 42 -16.18 -9.81 -26.37
C SER A 42 -16.03 -8.32 -26.03
N CYS A 43 -14.95 -7.71 -26.51
CA CYS A 43 -14.66 -6.28 -26.40
C CYS A 43 -14.87 -5.55 -27.73
N HIS A 44 -15.71 -6.08 -28.62
CA HIS A 44 -16.00 -5.39 -29.86
C HIS A 44 -16.81 -4.11 -29.62
N GLY A 45 -16.46 -3.03 -30.32
CA GLY A 45 -17.22 -1.77 -30.29
C GLY A 45 -16.83 -0.78 -29.18
N CYS A 46 -15.78 -1.05 -28.39
CA CYS A 46 -15.19 -0.06 -27.49
C CYS A 46 -14.03 0.71 -28.13
N SER A 47 -13.74 1.91 -27.61
CA SER A 47 -12.54 2.68 -27.92
C SER A 47 -12.04 3.41 -26.67
N GLY A 48 -10.75 3.71 -26.60
CA GLY A 48 -10.14 4.36 -25.44
C GLY A 48 -10.07 3.47 -24.19
N GLU A 49 -10.10 4.11 -23.02
CA GLU A 49 -9.97 3.49 -21.69
C GLU A 49 -10.97 2.34 -21.41
N PRO A 50 -12.26 2.43 -21.79
CA PRO A 50 -13.20 1.32 -21.63
C PRO A 50 -12.77 0.03 -22.35
N CYS A 51 -12.02 0.17 -23.45
CA CYS A 51 -11.55 -0.97 -24.22
C CYS A 51 -10.33 -1.64 -23.60
N GLN A 52 -9.49 -0.84 -22.96
CA GLN A 52 -8.39 -1.35 -22.15
C GLN A 52 -8.94 -2.12 -20.95
N LEU A 53 -9.87 -1.53 -20.19
CA LEU A 53 -10.55 -2.19 -19.07
C LEU A 53 -11.21 -3.51 -19.49
N CYS A 54 -11.89 -3.53 -20.64
CA CYS A 54 -12.49 -4.77 -21.14
C CYS A 54 -11.47 -5.86 -21.47
N ARG A 55 -10.31 -5.48 -22.01
CA ARG A 55 -9.24 -6.43 -22.37
C ARG A 55 -8.46 -6.94 -21.16
N GLU A 56 -8.50 -6.20 -20.05
CA GLU A 56 -7.89 -6.55 -18.77
C GLU A 56 -8.90 -7.19 -17.79
N ASP A 57 -10.17 -7.28 -18.18
CA ASP A 57 -11.24 -7.89 -17.40
C ASP A 57 -10.97 -9.38 -17.19
N THR A 58 -10.63 -9.73 -15.96
CA THR A 58 -10.17 -11.07 -15.62
C THR A 58 -11.27 -12.12 -15.68
N GLU A 59 -12.52 -11.74 -15.41
CA GLU A 59 -13.67 -12.63 -15.50
C GLU A 59 -13.92 -13.00 -16.97
N LYS A 60 -13.89 -12.02 -17.87
CA LYS A 60 -14.02 -12.26 -19.32
C LYS A 60 -12.87 -13.10 -19.87
N ILE A 61 -11.63 -12.82 -19.45
CA ILE A 61 -10.47 -13.63 -19.84
C ILE A 61 -10.67 -15.07 -19.38
N HIS A 62 -11.05 -15.27 -18.11
CA HIS A 62 -11.30 -16.58 -17.55
C HIS A 62 -12.37 -17.35 -18.33
N ASP A 63 -13.49 -16.71 -18.65
CA ASP A 63 -14.56 -17.27 -19.47
C ASP A 63 -14.08 -17.69 -20.86
N CYS A 64 -13.31 -16.84 -21.54
CA CYS A 64 -12.72 -17.16 -22.83
C CYS A 64 -11.74 -18.35 -22.71
N CYS A 65 -10.93 -18.39 -21.66
CA CYS A 65 -10.01 -19.49 -21.39
C CYS A 65 -10.71 -20.82 -21.14
N GLN A 66 -11.84 -20.83 -20.43
CA GLN A 66 -12.64 -22.04 -20.23
C GLN A 66 -13.29 -22.53 -21.54
N LYS A 67 -13.88 -21.61 -22.32
CA LYS A 67 -14.56 -21.93 -23.59
C LYS A 67 -13.61 -22.50 -24.64
N HIS A 68 -12.37 -22.04 -24.63
CA HIS A 68 -11.34 -22.42 -25.59
C HIS A 68 -10.26 -23.31 -24.96
N TYR A 69 -10.58 -24.06 -23.91
CA TYR A 69 -9.63 -24.94 -23.25
C TYR A 69 -9.05 -25.98 -24.23
N HIS A 70 -7.72 -26.12 -24.20
CA HIS A 70 -7.00 -27.21 -24.87
C HIS A 70 -6.35 -28.10 -23.81
N SER A 71 -6.17 -29.40 -24.09
CA SER A 71 -5.49 -30.34 -23.19
C SER A 71 -3.96 -30.14 -23.15
N ALA A 72 -3.53 -28.90 -22.93
CA ALA A 72 -2.14 -28.45 -22.85
C ALA A 72 -1.97 -27.51 -21.65
N SER A 73 -0.75 -27.04 -21.42
CA SER A 73 -0.50 -26.02 -20.39
C SER A 73 -1.18 -24.70 -20.78
N PRO A 74 -1.90 -24.06 -19.84
CA PRO A 74 -2.55 -22.78 -20.11
C PRO A 74 -1.55 -21.70 -20.49
N PRO A 75 -1.89 -20.81 -21.43
CA PRO A 75 -1.11 -19.61 -21.65
C PRO A 75 -1.18 -18.74 -20.38
N LEU A 76 -0.16 -17.91 -20.18
CA LEU A 76 0.05 -17.14 -18.96
C LEU A 76 -1.16 -16.26 -18.59
N MET A 77 -1.87 -15.71 -19.59
CA MET A 77 -3.11 -14.96 -19.38
C MET A 77 -4.25 -15.80 -18.78
N CYS A 78 -4.37 -17.06 -19.18
CA CYS A 78 -5.39 -17.98 -18.68
C CYS A 78 -5.04 -18.50 -17.29
N GLU A 79 -3.76 -18.77 -17.05
CA GLU A 79 -3.26 -19.14 -15.73
C GLU A 79 -3.49 -18.00 -14.72
N SER A 80 -3.09 -16.77 -15.08
CA SER A 80 -3.29 -15.58 -14.25
C SER A 80 -4.76 -15.31 -13.96
N ALA A 81 -5.63 -15.49 -14.97
CA ALA A 81 -7.06 -15.30 -14.81
C ALA A 81 -7.70 -16.36 -13.91
N ALA A 82 -7.30 -17.63 -14.06
CA ALA A 82 -7.76 -18.71 -13.20
C ALA A 82 -7.35 -18.50 -11.73
N ILE A 83 -6.12 -18.05 -11.47
CA ILE A 83 -5.66 -17.73 -10.12
C ILE A 83 -6.45 -16.56 -9.55
N THR A 84 -6.65 -15.50 -10.31
CA THR A 84 -7.39 -14.31 -9.86
C THR A 84 -8.83 -14.67 -9.47
N GLU A 85 -9.53 -15.46 -10.29
CA GLU A 85 -10.88 -15.93 -9.94
C GLU A 85 -10.87 -16.90 -8.76
N GLY A 86 -9.86 -17.76 -8.65
CA GLY A 86 -9.66 -18.61 -7.48
C GLY A 86 -9.49 -17.81 -6.17
N VAL A 87 -8.69 -16.75 -6.21
CA VAL A 87 -8.47 -15.83 -5.07
C VAL A 87 -9.77 -15.10 -4.74
N LYS A 88 -10.50 -14.56 -5.73
CA LYS A 88 -11.80 -13.91 -5.50
C LYS A 88 -12.80 -14.87 -4.83
N ALA A 89 -12.89 -16.11 -5.32
CA ALA A 89 -13.77 -17.12 -4.74
C ALA A 89 -13.37 -17.48 -3.30
N CYS A 90 -12.07 -17.61 -3.03
CA CYS A 90 -11.54 -17.82 -1.68
C CYS A 90 -11.93 -16.67 -0.75
N VAL A 91 -11.68 -15.41 -1.14
CA VAL A 91 -12.04 -14.22 -0.35
C VAL A 91 -13.56 -14.15 -0.13
N GLN A 92 -14.36 -14.44 -1.14
CA GLN A 92 -15.81 -14.46 -1.03
C GLN A 92 -16.31 -15.51 -0.03
N ALA A 93 -15.69 -16.70 -0.02
CA ALA A 93 -16.00 -17.75 0.94
C ALA A 93 -15.64 -17.33 2.38
N GLU A 94 -14.46 -16.73 2.56
CA GLU A 94 -14.01 -16.20 3.86
C GLU A 94 -14.89 -15.04 4.36
N CYS A 95 -15.44 -14.25 3.44
CA CYS A 95 -16.34 -13.13 3.72
C CYS A 95 -17.82 -13.55 3.73
N GLN A 96 -18.14 -14.84 3.73
CA GLN A 96 -19.52 -15.27 3.71
C GLN A 96 -20.24 -14.83 5.00
N GLY A 97 -21.34 -14.09 4.86
CA GLY A 97 -22.18 -13.64 5.99
C GLY A 97 -21.96 -12.20 6.46
N CYS A 98 -21.04 -11.46 5.85
CA CYS A 98 -21.01 -10.00 6.01
C CYS A 98 -22.17 -9.34 5.24
N SER A 99 -22.43 -8.07 5.54
CA SER A 99 -23.29 -7.21 4.71
C SER A 99 -22.86 -5.75 4.80
N GLY A 100 -23.19 -4.96 3.77
CA GLY A 100 -22.83 -3.53 3.72
C GLY A 100 -21.32 -3.28 3.71
N GLU A 101 -20.89 -2.20 4.36
CA GLU A 101 -19.50 -1.75 4.40
C GLU A 101 -18.53 -2.78 4.99
N GLN A 102 -19.02 -3.62 5.91
CA GLN A 102 -18.23 -4.70 6.48
C GLN A 102 -17.82 -5.75 5.43
N CYS A 103 -18.65 -5.98 4.40
CA CYS A 103 -18.25 -6.85 3.30
C CYS A 103 -17.16 -6.25 2.44
N GLN A 104 -17.24 -4.95 2.20
CA GLN A 104 -16.22 -4.27 1.40
C GLN A 104 -14.87 -4.34 2.12
N LEU A 105 -14.84 -3.98 3.40
CA LEU A 105 -13.63 -4.09 4.24
C LEU A 105 -13.09 -5.52 4.29
N CYS A 106 -13.98 -6.51 4.35
CA CYS A 106 -13.60 -7.91 4.35
C CYS A 106 -12.97 -8.34 3.01
N GLN A 107 -13.54 -7.91 1.89
CA GLN A 107 -13.08 -8.28 0.54
C GLN A 107 -11.80 -7.55 0.13
N GLU A 108 -11.56 -6.37 0.67
CA GLU A 108 -10.39 -5.53 0.41
C GLU A 108 -9.24 -5.77 1.42
N ASP A 109 -9.42 -6.67 2.39
CA ASP A 109 -8.42 -6.97 3.41
C ASP A 109 -7.20 -7.67 2.81
N SER A 110 -6.07 -6.95 2.73
CA SER A 110 -4.82 -7.45 2.13
C SER A 110 -4.30 -8.71 2.80
N ALA A 111 -4.47 -8.88 4.12
CA ALA A 111 -4.03 -10.07 4.83
C ALA A 111 -4.81 -11.32 4.38
N ARG A 112 -6.13 -11.19 4.22
CA ARG A 112 -7.01 -12.24 3.69
C ARG A 112 -6.74 -12.54 2.22
N ILE A 113 -6.59 -11.52 1.38
CA ILE A 113 -6.24 -11.72 -0.03
C ILE A 113 -4.89 -12.43 -0.14
N SER A 114 -3.89 -12.01 0.64
CA SER A 114 -2.58 -12.65 0.70
C SER A 114 -2.66 -14.12 1.14
N ALA A 115 -3.46 -14.43 2.17
CA ALA A 115 -3.71 -15.80 2.59
C ALA A 115 -4.32 -16.66 1.47
N CYS A 116 -5.29 -16.12 0.73
CA CYS A 116 -5.85 -16.78 -0.46
C CYS A 116 -4.80 -16.97 -1.57
N CYS A 117 -3.86 -16.03 -1.73
CA CYS A 117 -2.78 -16.13 -2.71
C CYS A 117 -1.72 -17.19 -2.37
N THR A 118 -1.49 -17.51 -1.08
CA THR A 118 -0.51 -18.54 -0.69
C THR A 118 -0.83 -19.96 -1.19
N GLN A 119 -2.06 -20.19 -1.65
CA GLN A 119 -2.50 -21.46 -2.21
C GLN A 119 -2.03 -21.67 -3.66
N HIS A 120 -1.44 -20.64 -4.29
CA HIS A 120 -1.02 -20.66 -5.68
C HIS A 120 0.51 -20.46 -5.78
N ASP A 121 1.25 -21.53 -6.04
CA ASP A 121 2.70 -21.50 -6.24
C ASP A 121 2.99 -21.11 -7.70
N VAL A 122 3.14 -19.80 -7.95
CA VAL A 122 3.45 -19.26 -9.27
C VAL A 122 4.62 -18.29 -9.22
N SER A 123 5.53 -18.42 -10.20
CA SER A 123 6.71 -17.56 -10.33
C SER A 123 6.38 -16.09 -10.59
N ASP A 124 5.22 -15.81 -11.20
CA ASP A 124 4.70 -14.45 -11.40
C ASP A 124 3.21 -14.39 -10.97
N PRO A 125 2.91 -13.99 -9.73
CA PRO A 125 1.55 -13.97 -9.22
C PRO A 125 0.71 -12.87 -9.88
N PRO A 126 -0.60 -13.06 -10.04
CA PRO A 126 -1.47 -12.05 -10.64
C PRO A 126 -1.50 -10.77 -9.80
N GLN A 127 -1.96 -9.68 -10.42
CA GLN A 127 -1.92 -8.34 -9.83
C GLN A 127 -2.61 -8.26 -8.46
N ILE A 128 -3.75 -8.92 -8.29
CA ILE A 128 -4.46 -9.03 -7.00
C ILE A 128 -3.57 -9.55 -5.86
N CYS A 129 -2.72 -10.53 -6.16
CA CYS A 129 -1.80 -11.11 -5.19
C CYS A 129 -0.58 -10.22 -4.97
N ARG A 130 -0.05 -9.61 -6.03
CA ARG A 130 1.05 -8.64 -5.91
C ARG A 130 0.63 -7.46 -5.05
N ASP A 131 -0.57 -6.92 -5.24
CA ASP A 131 -1.07 -5.78 -4.49
C ASP A 131 -1.36 -6.12 -3.03
N ALA A 132 -1.85 -7.34 -2.74
CA ALA A 132 -2.06 -7.80 -1.37
C ALA A 132 -0.74 -8.09 -0.61
N MET A 133 0.32 -8.46 -1.34
CA MET A 133 1.65 -8.70 -0.77
C MET A 133 2.49 -7.44 -0.63
N LYS A 134 2.07 -6.31 -1.21
CA LYS A 134 2.71 -5.03 -0.96
C LYS A 134 2.52 -4.66 0.50
N GLY A 135 3.61 -4.60 1.23
CA GLY A 135 3.67 -3.93 2.50
C GLY A 135 3.33 -2.45 2.34
N PRO A 136 2.95 -1.79 3.44
CA PRO A 136 2.55 -0.38 3.44
C PRO A 136 3.65 0.58 2.94
N CYS A 137 4.90 0.10 2.82
CA CYS A 137 6.05 0.87 2.36
C CYS A 137 6.57 0.45 0.98
N ASP A 138 5.93 -0.50 0.30
CA ASP A 138 6.39 -1.00 -0.99
C ASP A 138 6.31 0.08 -2.09
N GLY A 139 7.40 0.19 -2.87
CA GLY A 139 7.53 1.17 -3.93
C GLY A 139 8.06 2.55 -3.49
N LEU A 140 8.22 2.79 -2.18
CA LEU A 140 8.90 3.98 -1.66
C LEU A 140 10.43 3.84 -1.77
N GLN A 141 11.13 4.97 -1.93
CA GLN A 141 12.59 5.03 -2.01
C GLN A 141 13.13 6.20 -1.19
N GLY A 142 14.39 6.09 -0.75
CA GLY A 142 15.08 7.15 0.00
C GLY A 142 14.41 7.48 1.33
N ASP A 143 14.31 8.77 1.65
CA ASP A 143 13.76 9.26 2.92
C ASP A 143 12.29 8.85 3.13
N ALA A 144 11.51 8.72 2.05
CA ALA A 144 10.12 8.26 2.12
C ALA A 144 10.03 6.80 2.58
N LEU A 145 10.95 5.93 2.14
CA LEU A 145 11.00 4.55 2.60
C LEU A 145 11.41 4.47 4.07
N GLY A 146 12.41 5.25 4.47
CA GLY A 146 12.86 5.34 5.86
C GLY A 146 11.74 5.82 6.79
N SER A 147 11.02 6.87 6.40
CA SER A 147 9.88 7.40 7.15
C SER A 147 8.78 6.36 7.32
N CYS A 148 8.39 5.69 6.22
CA CYS A 148 7.32 4.69 6.29
C CYS A 148 7.71 3.48 7.14
N GLN A 149 8.94 2.96 7.00
CA GLN A 149 9.42 1.83 7.81
C GLN A 149 9.40 2.18 9.30
N TRP A 150 9.80 3.40 9.64
CA TRP A 150 9.77 3.87 11.02
C TRP A 150 8.34 4.04 11.55
N GLU A 151 7.41 4.55 10.74
CA GLU A 151 5.98 4.59 11.11
C GLU A 151 5.41 3.20 11.37
N GLN A 152 5.83 2.19 10.59
CA GLN A 152 5.46 0.80 10.82
C GLN A 152 6.06 0.25 12.12
N GLU A 153 7.33 0.56 12.42
CA GLU A 153 7.98 0.17 13.67
C GLU A 153 7.30 0.78 14.89
N VAL A 154 6.96 2.06 14.85
CA VAL A 154 6.23 2.72 15.94
C VAL A 154 4.81 2.18 16.08
N THR A 155 4.13 1.92 14.97
CA THR A 155 2.80 1.28 14.99
C THR A 155 2.86 -0.10 15.63
N ALA A 156 3.83 -0.93 15.23
CA ALA A 156 4.06 -2.25 15.82
C ALA A 156 4.43 -2.17 17.31
N CYS A 157 5.22 -1.17 17.71
CA CYS A 157 5.51 -0.92 19.12
C CYS A 157 4.25 -0.55 19.91
N LEU A 158 3.41 0.34 19.38
CA LEU A 158 2.15 0.74 20.00
C LEU A 158 1.17 -0.42 20.10
N ASP A 159 1.07 -1.26 19.06
CA ASP A 159 0.25 -2.47 19.06
C ASP A 159 0.66 -3.43 20.18
N ASN A 160 1.97 -3.63 20.38
CA ASN A 160 2.49 -4.45 21.47
C ASN A 160 2.28 -3.78 22.84
N LYS A 161 2.54 -2.48 22.96
CA LYS A 161 2.41 -1.74 24.22
C LYS A 161 0.96 -1.65 24.69
N CYS A 162 0.04 -1.52 23.74
CA CYS A 162 -1.39 -1.49 23.97
C CYS A 162 -2.04 -2.88 23.76
N ALA A 163 -1.25 -3.96 23.75
CA ALA A 163 -1.80 -5.30 23.67
C ALA A 163 -2.60 -5.60 24.95
N GLY A 164 -3.86 -6.01 24.80
CA GLY A 164 -4.73 -6.41 25.92
C GLY A 164 -5.82 -5.41 26.30
N CYS A 165 -5.94 -4.28 25.60
CA CYS A 165 -7.13 -3.44 25.65
C CYS A 165 -8.06 -3.68 24.45
N SER A 166 -9.31 -3.22 24.56
CA SER A 166 -10.26 -3.15 23.44
C SER A 166 -11.16 -1.92 23.62
N GLY A 167 -11.63 -1.35 22.52
CA GLY A 167 -12.46 -0.14 22.53
C GLY A 167 -11.72 1.12 22.97
N GLU A 168 -12.44 2.01 23.65
CA GLU A 168 -11.97 3.35 24.07
C GLU A 168 -10.64 3.34 24.87
N PRO A 169 -10.39 2.40 25.81
CA PRO A 169 -9.10 2.30 26.48
C PRO A 169 -7.91 2.08 25.55
N CYS A 170 -8.11 1.39 24.42
CA CYS A 170 -7.05 1.12 23.46
C CYS A 170 -6.75 2.31 22.57
N GLN A 171 -7.78 3.07 22.23
CA GLN A 171 -7.61 4.36 21.57
C GLN A 171 -6.82 5.32 22.46
N LEU A 172 -7.21 5.46 23.73
CA LEU A 172 -6.47 6.29 24.70
C LEU A 172 -5.02 5.85 24.89
N CYS A 173 -4.75 4.53 24.87
CA CYS A 173 -3.39 4.02 24.95
C CYS A 173 -2.56 4.41 23.72
N ARG A 174 -3.12 4.29 22.51
CA ARG A 174 -2.45 4.62 21.24
C ARG A 174 -2.24 6.12 21.05
N GLU A 175 -3.16 6.94 21.55
CA GLU A 175 -3.12 8.40 21.45
C GLU A 175 -2.35 9.05 22.62
N SER A 176 -2.01 8.29 23.66
CA SER A 176 -1.24 8.82 24.79
C SER A 176 0.16 9.22 24.35
N SER A 177 0.52 10.47 24.60
CA SER A 177 1.86 11.00 24.29
C SER A 177 2.97 10.21 25.01
N GLU A 178 2.69 9.63 26.18
CA GLU A 178 3.61 8.77 26.92
C GLU A 178 3.81 7.40 26.24
N SER A 179 2.75 6.86 25.65
CA SER A 179 2.82 5.62 24.87
C SER A 179 3.60 5.83 23.58
N ILE A 180 3.23 6.87 22.84
CA ILE A 180 3.88 7.24 21.58
C ILE A 180 5.36 7.51 21.83
N LEU A 181 5.72 8.41 22.74
CA LEU A 181 7.13 8.75 23.00
C LEU A 181 7.99 7.57 23.42
N SER A 182 7.43 6.62 24.17
CA SER A 182 8.20 5.42 24.53
C SER A 182 8.55 4.56 23.31
N CYS A 183 7.73 4.60 22.26
CA CYS A 183 7.99 3.90 21.00
C CYS A 183 8.87 4.72 20.04
N CYS A 184 8.94 6.04 20.20
CA CYS A 184 9.75 6.94 19.37
C CYS A 184 11.25 6.96 19.78
N ASN A 185 11.64 6.37 20.90
CA ASN A 185 12.82 6.79 21.66
C ASN A 185 14.16 6.06 21.37
N GLU A 186 14.35 5.46 20.19
CA GLU A 186 15.65 4.86 19.81
C GLU A 186 16.30 5.46 18.55
N GLY A 187 15.71 6.51 17.94
CA GLY A 187 16.23 7.10 16.70
C GLY A 187 17.02 8.41 16.88
N GLU A 188 18.32 8.40 16.61
CA GLU A 188 19.21 9.58 16.54
C GLU A 188 19.00 10.48 15.30
N GLN A 189 17.89 10.37 14.56
CA GLN A 189 17.74 11.05 13.27
C GLN A 189 16.89 12.33 13.32
N GLU A 190 17.57 13.45 13.16
CA GLU A 190 17.07 14.85 13.12
C GLU A 190 16.13 15.18 11.94
N ALA A 191 15.96 14.29 10.95
CA ALA A 191 15.29 14.64 9.68
C ALA A 191 14.09 13.78 9.29
N SER A 192 13.79 12.70 10.02
CA SER A 192 12.84 11.66 9.61
C SER A 192 11.91 11.18 10.73
N GLN A 193 11.73 11.98 11.79
CA GLN A 193 10.70 11.68 12.80
C GLN A 193 9.30 11.88 12.19
N PRO A 194 8.40 10.90 12.29
CA PRO A 194 7.01 11.07 11.92
C PRO A 194 6.32 12.13 12.76
N GLU A 195 5.33 12.73 12.14
CA GLU A 195 4.46 13.75 12.73
C GLU A 195 3.86 13.28 14.07
N MET A 196 3.51 12.00 14.21
CA MET A 196 2.95 11.48 15.48
C MET A 196 3.93 11.59 16.65
N CYS A 197 5.21 11.36 16.42
CA CYS A 197 6.23 11.41 17.46
C CYS A 197 6.63 12.84 17.79
N LYS A 198 6.68 13.71 16.79
CA LYS A 198 6.83 15.15 16.97
C LYS A 198 5.68 15.72 17.80
N ALA A 199 4.43 15.41 17.44
CA ALA A 199 3.25 15.86 18.16
C ALA A 199 3.20 15.35 19.61
N ALA A 200 3.57 14.08 19.84
CA ALA A 200 3.66 13.50 21.18
C ALA A 200 4.75 14.17 22.02
N PHE A 201 5.89 14.50 21.41
CA PHE A 201 6.97 15.26 22.04
C PHE A 201 6.51 16.66 22.46
N GLU A 202 5.94 17.43 21.53
CA GLU A 202 5.44 18.78 21.79
C GLU A 202 4.38 18.80 22.90
N THR A 203 3.45 17.83 22.88
CA THR A 203 2.40 17.69 23.90
C THR A 203 3.00 17.41 25.27
N THR A 204 3.97 16.49 25.35
CA THR A 204 4.60 16.10 26.61
C THR A 204 5.44 17.24 27.19
N MET A 205 6.22 17.94 26.35
CA MET A 205 7.02 19.09 26.78
C MET A 205 6.13 20.26 27.23
N THR A 206 5.07 20.56 26.49
CA THR A 206 4.09 21.60 26.87
C THR A 206 3.48 21.30 28.24
N LYS A 207 3.01 20.07 28.45
CA LYS A 207 2.42 19.65 29.73
C LYS A 207 3.42 19.75 30.88
N CYS A 208 4.67 19.30 30.66
CA CYS A 208 5.72 19.40 31.67
C CYS A 208 6.03 20.86 32.05
N VAL A 209 6.16 21.76 31.06
CA VAL A 209 6.38 23.20 31.32
C VAL A 209 5.19 23.82 32.05
N GLU A 210 3.96 23.46 31.67
CA GLU A 210 2.76 23.94 32.35
C GLU A 210 2.69 23.50 33.81
N ASP A 211 3.05 22.25 34.12
CA ASP A 211 3.11 21.74 35.49
C ASP A 211 4.17 22.48 36.32
N GLN A 212 5.33 22.77 35.73
CA GLN A 212 6.37 23.56 36.39
C GLN A 212 5.95 25.04 36.60
N CYS A 213 5.09 25.58 35.74
CA CYS A 213 4.61 26.96 35.78
C CYS A 213 3.24 27.13 36.46
N ARG A 214 2.68 26.06 37.02
CA ARG A 214 1.31 26.04 37.58
C ARG A 214 1.06 27.02 38.73
N LYS A 215 2.12 27.53 39.36
CA LYS A 215 2.07 28.50 40.47
C LYS A 215 2.25 29.96 40.02
N CYS A 216 2.47 30.21 38.74
CA CYS A 216 2.65 31.56 38.22
C CYS A 216 1.30 32.23 37.99
N SER A 217 1.29 33.57 37.90
CA SER A 217 0.11 34.35 37.49
C SER A 217 0.53 35.56 36.65
N GLY A 218 -0.29 35.92 35.66
CA GLY A 218 -0.04 37.09 34.80
C GLY A 218 1.21 36.94 33.92
N GLU A 219 1.95 38.02 33.71
CA GLU A 219 3.16 38.06 32.87
C GLU A 219 4.27 37.10 33.35
N GLN A 220 4.28 36.75 34.63
CA GLN A 220 5.21 35.76 35.18
C GLN A 220 4.97 34.35 34.60
N CYS A 221 3.74 34.01 34.19
CA CYS A 221 3.46 32.74 33.51
C CYS A 221 4.10 32.70 32.12
N GLN A 222 4.08 33.82 31.41
CA GLN A 222 4.63 33.89 30.06
C GLN A 222 6.16 33.74 30.11
N LEU A 223 6.82 34.49 31.00
CA LEU A 223 8.25 34.35 31.25
C LEU A 223 8.63 32.93 31.70
N CYS A 224 7.78 32.30 32.54
CA CYS A 224 8.01 30.92 32.98
C CYS A 224 7.90 29.91 31.84
N ARG A 225 6.94 30.09 30.91
CA ARG A 225 6.74 29.19 29.76
C ARG A 225 7.83 29.35 28.69
N GLU A 226 8.42 30.53 28.60
CA GLU A 226 9.49 30.87 27.65
C GLU A 226 10.90 30.59 28.21
N ASP A 227 10.99 30.10 29.45
CA ASP A 227 12.26 29.80 30.11
C ASP A 227 12.92 28.54 29.52
N ALA A 228 14.02 28.77 28.79
CA ALA A 228 14.86 27.75 28.17
C ALA A 228 15.35 26.69 29.17
N GLU A 229 15.64 27.08 30.41
CA GLU A 229 16.16 26.16 31.41
C GLU A 229 15.08 25.16 31.85
N ARG A 230 13.81 25.59 31.89
CA ARG A 230 12.68 24.72 32.23
C ARG A 230 12.35 23.74 31.13
N TYR A 231 12.38 24.20 29.87
CA TYR A 231 12.23 23.31 28.72
C TYR A 231 13.33 22.23 28.71
N THR A 232 14.58 22.63 28.96
CA THR A 232 15.72 21.72 29.09
C THR A 232 15.58 20.77 30.29
N ALA A 233 15.02 21.23 31.41
CA ALA A 233 14.75 20.38 32.57
C ALA A 233 13.68 19.32 32.27
N CYS A 234 12.60 19.69 31.57
CA CYS A 234 11.58 18.75 31.10
C CYS A 234 12.18 17.67 30.18
N CYS A 235 13.02 18.07 29.24
CA CYS A 235 13.74 17.15 28.38
C CYS A 235 14.58 16.12 29.15
N LYS A 236 15.34 16.58 30.14
CA LYS A 236 16.15 15.69 31.00
C LYS A 236 15.27 14.73 31.80
N GLN A 237 14.13 15.20 32.31
CA GLN A 237 13.19 14.37 33.06
C GLN A 237 12.61 13.24 32.21
N HIS A 238 12.41 13.47 30.91
CA HIS A 238 11.86 12.50 29.97
C HIS A 238 12.91 11.73 29.16
N GLY A 239 14.21 11.87 29.50
CA GLY A 239 15.30 11.13 28.86
C GLY A 239 15.57 11.53 27.40
N VAL A 240 15.13 12.71 26.98
CA VAL A 240 15.26 13.18 25.60
C VAL A 240 16.65 13.78 25.39
N SER A 241 17.28 13.47 24.25
CA SER A 241 18.57 14.03 23.87
C SER A 241 18.54 15.56 23.84
N THR A 242 19.59 16.19 24.36
CA THR A 242 19.72 17.65 24.41
C THR A 242 19.63 18.30 23.03
N LYS A 243 20.11 17.62 21.98
CA LYS A 243 20.03 18.13 20.59
C LYS A 243 18.59 18.22 20.07
N VAL A 244 17.77 17.21 20.33
CA VAL A 244 16.35 17.18 19.94
C VAL A 244 15.59 18.30 20.67
N CYS A 245 15.94 18.52 21.93
CA CYS A 245 15.34 19.57 22.74
C CYS A 245 15.72 20.98 22.31
N GLU A 246 16.98 21.20 21.92
CA GLU A 246 17.44 22.47 21.38
C GLU A 246 16.76 22.80 20.04
N ALA A 247 16.61 21.80 19.15
CA ALA A 247 15.94 21.96 17.85
C ALA A 247 14.43 22.26 17.97
N ALA A 248 13.74 21.60 18.91
CA ALA A 248 12.32 21.86 19.15
C ALA A 248 12.06 23.23 19.79
N GLN A 249 13.00 23.70 20.62
CA GLN A 249 12.91 25.02 21.25
C GLN A 249 13.01 26.15 20.21
N THR A 250 13.89 26.04 19.22
CA THR A 250 14.02 27.04 18.13
C THR A 250 12.76 27.08 17.25
N GLN A 251 12.20 25.93 16.89
CA GLN A 251 10.97 25.87 16.08
C GLN A 251 9.73 26.41 16.83
N GLY A 252 9.61 26.12 18.12
CA GLY A 252 8.52 26.64 18.96
C GLY A 252 8.54 28.16 19.13
N HIS A 253 9.72 28.79 19.11
CA HIS A 253 9.85 30.25 19.16
C HIS A 253 9.47 30.93 17.84
N GLU A 254 9.71 30.31 16.68
CA GLU A 254 9.32 30.86 15.38
C GLU A 254 7.80 30.81 15.19
N HIS A 255 7.16 29.67 15.46
CA HIS A 255 5.72 29.53 15.27
C HIS A 255 4.89 30.39 16.23
N ARG A 256 5.41 30.66 17.44
CA ARG A 256 4.73 31.49 18.44
C ARG A 256 4.92 33.01 18.22
N ARG A 257 5.90 33.43 17.41
CA ARG A 257 6.05 34.84 16.96
C ARG A 257 5.04 35.23 15.88
N GLU A 258 4.46 34.28 15.15
CA GLU A 258 3.45 34.55 14.12
C GLU A 258 2.01 34.67 14.67
N ILE A 259 1.77 34.30 15.93
CA ILE A 259 0.44 34.26 16.56
C ILE A 259 0.20 35.48 17.48
N LEU A 260 1.12 36.43 17.56
CA LEU A 260 0.94 37.70 18.26
C LEU A 260 0.74 38.85 17.24
N PRO A 261 -0.43 39.52 17.21
CA PRO A 261 -0.62 40.74 16.44
C PRO A 261 0.17 41.93 17.00
#